data_AF-A0AAV4B795-F1
#
_entry.id   AF-A0AAV4B795-F1
#
_cell.length_a   1.000
_cell.length_b   1.000
_cell.length_c   1.000
_cell.angle_alpha   90.00
_cell.angle_beta   90.00
_cell.angle_gamma   90.00
#
_symmetry.space_group_name_H-M   'P 1'
#
loop_
_entity.id
_entity.type
_entity.pdbx_description
1 polymer ?
#
loop_
_entity_poly.entity_id
_entity_poly.type
_entity_poly.pdbx_seq_one_letter_code
_entity_poly.pdbx_strand_id
1 'polypeptide(L)'
;YSFDPEQFAGNQVPILVIGSKMDSAQCLRESDALRASSIAEECGADEFNIANLQVKSLAPGSTNAVKLSKFFDKVVERKVASFQVPLNGGNRQGYDFANY
;
A
#
# COMPACT_ATOMS: atom_id res chain seq x y z
N TYR A 1 -5.54 19.23 -8.70
CA TYR A 1 -4.46 18.26 -8.46
C TYR A 1 -4.63 17.15 -9.49
N SER A 2 -3.76 17.07 -10.48
CA SER A 2 -3.81 16.04 -11.52
C SER A 2 -3.14 14.79 -10.98
N PHE A 3 -3.85 13.66 -11.00
CA PHE A 3 -3.26 12.35 -10.77
C PHE A 3 -2.32 12.05 -11.94
N ASP A 4 -1.05 11.73 -11.65
CA ASP A 4 -0.05 11.36 -12.65
C ASP A 4 0.35 9.89 -12.44
N PRO A 5 -0.15 8.97 -13.29
CA PRO A 5 0.18 7.55 -13.23
C PRO A 5 1.67 7.27 -13.42
N GLU A 6 2.41 8.12 -14.14
CA GLU A 6 3.84 7.93 -14.43
C GLU A 6 4.71 8.09 -13.17
N GLN A 7 4.23 8.84 -12.17
CA GLN A 7 4.91 8.98 -10.88
C GLN A 7 4.87 7.69 -10.06
N PHE A 8 3.99 6.75 -10.40
CA PHE A 8 3.85 5.45 -9.77
C PHE A 8 4.42 4.32 -10.64
N ALA A 9 4.48 4.51 -11.96
CA ALA A 9 5.15 3.61 -12.90
C ALA A 9 6.67 3.60 -12.66
N GLY A 10 7.14 2.64 -11.85
CA GLY A 10 8.56 2.49 -11.48
C GLY A 10 8.92 3.00 -10.08
N ASN A 11 7.97 3.57 -9.34
CA ASN A 11 8.21 3.97 -7.96
C ASN A 11 8.34 2.74 -7.06
N GLN A 12 9.39 2.69 -6.25
CA GLN A 12 9.61 1.53 -5.39
C GLN A 12 8.77 1.56 -4.10
N VAL A 13 8.02 2.60 -3.81
CA VAL A 13 7.25 2.67 -2.57
C VAL A 13 6.00 1.79 -2.66
N PRO A 14 5.76 0.85 -1.71
CA PRO A 14 4.52 0.09 -1.68
C PRO A 14 3.32 1.00 -1.43
N ILE A 15 2.24 0.83 -2.20
CA ILE A 15 1.03 1.64 -2.12
C ILE A 15 -0.15 0.76 -1.75
N LEU A 16 -1.04 1.29 -0.91
CA LEU A 16 -2.30 0.67 -0.52
C LEU A 16 -3.41 1.72 -0.62
N VAL A 17 -4.44 1.42 -1.40
CA VAL A 17 -5.61 2.30 -1.56
C VAL A 17 -6.71 1.84 -0.61
N ILE A 18 -7.19 2.77 0.22
CA ILE A 18 -8.25 2.49 1.20
C ILE A 18 -9.46 3.38 0.90
N GLY A 19 -10.54 2.78 0.43
CA GLY A 19 -11.83 3.45 0.35
C GLY A 19 -12.49 3.47 1.72
N SER A 20 -12.98 4.64 2.15
CA SER A 20 -13.67 4.80 3.43
C SER A 20 -15.16 5.04 3.23
N LYS A 21 -15.94 4.95 4.32
CA LYS A 21 -17.40 5.19 4.31
C LYS A 21 -18.18 4.24 3.39
N MET A 22 -17.74 2.97 3.30
CA MET A 22 -18.42 1.96 2.48
C MET A 22 -19.91 1.79 2.83
N ASP A 23 -20.25 2.02 4.09
CA ASP A 23 -21.62 2.04 4.63
C ASP A 23 -22.50 3.15 4.03
N SER A 24 -21.91 4.30 3.69
CA SER A 24 -22.60 5.45 3.09
C SER A 24 -22.50 5.47 1.56
N ALA A 25 -21.57 4.70 1.00
CA ALA A 25 -21.30 4.66 -0.44
C ALA A 25 -22.35 3.88 -1.25
N GLN A 26 -23.34 3.25 -0.62
CA GLN A 26 -24.32 2.39 -1.30
C GLN A 26 -25.13 3.13 -2.38
N CYS A 27 -25.33 4.44 -2.23
CA CYS A 27 -25.99 5.30 -3.22
C CYS A 27 -25.05 5.86 -4.31
N LEU A 28 -23.73 5.72 -4.17
CA LEU A 28 -22.73 6.31 -5.08
C LEU A 28 -22.09 5.28 -6.03
N ARG A 29 -22.25 3.99 -5.76
CA ARG A 29 -21.69 2.89 -6.58
C ARG A 29 -22.22 2.89 -8.02
N GLU A 30 -23.40 3.45 -8.27
CA GLU A 30 -23.92 3.64 -9.64
C GLU A 30 -23.06 4.63 -10.45
N SER A 31 -22.40 5.59 -9.79
CA SER A 31 -21.49 6.54 -10.45
C SER A 31 -20.07 6.00 -10.63
N ASP A 32 -19.59 5.14 -9.71
CA ASP A 32 -18.25 4.54 -9.79
C ASP A 32 -18.15 3.44 -10.86
N ALA A 33 -19.27 2.82 -11.25
CA ALA A 33 -19.33 1.89 -12.38
C ALA A 33 -18.96 2.54 -13.74
N LEU A 34 -18.85 3.89 -13.79
CA LEU A 34 -18.45 4.63 -14.99
C LEU A 34 -16.93 4.81 -15.12
N ARG A 35 -16.12 4.43 -14.12
CA ARG A 35 -14.66 4.46 -14.25
C ARG A 35 -14.16 3.18 -14.92
N ALA A 36 -13.35 3.36 -15.98
CA ALA A 36 -12.76 2.26 -16.72
C ALA A 36 -11.70 1.47 -15.91
N SER A 37 -11.14 2.08 -14.85
CA SER A 37 -10.16 1.51 -13.92
C SER A 37 -10.28 2.14 -12.53
N SER A 38 -9.94 1.39 -11.48
CA SER A 38 -9.84 1.94 -10.12
C SER A 38 -8.50 2.68 -9.93
N ILE A 39 -8.44 3.59 -8.95
CA ILE A 39 -7.17 4.27 -8.59
C ILE A 39 -6.09 3.25 -8.20
N ALA A 40 -6.49 2.11 -7.64
CA ALA A 40 -5.55 1.06 -7.28
C ALA A 40 -4.97 0.35 -8.51
N GLU A 41 -5.79 0.09 -9.53
CA GLU A 41 -5.32 -0.47 -10.80
C GLU A 41 -4.34 0.47 -11.50
N GLU A 42 -4.64 1.77 -11.53
CA GLU A 42 -3.76 2.79 -12.11
C GLU A 42 -2.41 2.90 -11.37
N CYS A 43 -2.38 2.60 -10.07
CA CYS A 43 -1.17 2.59 -9.25
C CYS A 43 -0.50 1.21 -9.14
N GLY A 44 -1.07 0.14 -9.71
CA GLY A 44 -0.63 -1.24 -9.46
C GLY A 44 -0.65 -1.63 -7.97
N ALA A 45 -1.58 -1.05 -7.20
CA ALA A 45 -1.66 -1.14 -5.74
C ALA A 45 -2.72 -2.15 -5.28
N ASP A 46 -2.56 -2.67 -4.06
CA ASP A 46 -3.63 -3.39 -3.40
C ASP A 46 -4.71 -2.39 -2.94
N GLU A 47 -5.98 -2.82 -2.93
CA GLU A 47 -7.08 -2.03 -2.39
C GLU A 47 -8.06 -2.79 -1.50
N PHE A 48 -8.67 -2.07 -0.57
CA PHE A 48 -9.87 -2.52 0.13
C PHE A 48 -10.71 -1.35 0.65
N ASN A 49 -11.98 -1.64 0.91
CA ASN A 49 -12.94 -0.69 1.45
C ASN A 49 -13.24 -0.97 2.92
N ILE A 50 -13.40 0.10 3.71
CA ILE A 50 -13.73 0.06 5.13
C ILE A 50 -15.14 0.64 5.34
N ALA A 51 -15.97 -0.10 6.07
CA ALA A 51 -17.21 0.42 6.65
C ALA A 51 -16.88 1.02 8.03
N ASN A 52 -16.91 2.34 8.13
CA ASN A 52 -16.43 3.05 9.33
C ASN A 52 -17.30 2.77 10.56
N LEU A 53 -18.59 2.46 10.33
CA LEU A 53 -19.53 2.11 11.38
C LEU A 53 -19.41 0.66 11.85
N GLN A 54 -18.68 -0.19 11.12
CA GLN A 54 -18.43 -1.56 11.54
C GLN A 54 -17.03 -1.72 12.11
N VAL A 55 -16.95 -1.76 13.45
CA VAL A 55 -15.72 -2.01 14.21
C VAL A 55 -15.03 -3.33 13.81
N LYS A 56 -15.80 -4.29 13.27
CA LYS A 56 -15.28 -5.58 12.81
C LYS A 56 -14.62 -5.55 11.43
N SER A 57 -14.66 -4.42 10.73
CA SER A 57 -14.09 -4.27 9.38
C SER A 57 -12.57 -4.42 9.32
N LEU A 58 -11.88 -4.34 10.46
CA LEU A 58 -10.45 -4.63 10.63
C LEU A 58 -10.20 -5.63 11.77
N ALA A 59 -11.21 -6.43 12.15
CA ALA A 59 -11.03 -7.44 13.19
C ALA A 59 -9.96 -8.46 12.77
N PRO A 60 -9.21 -9.04 13.73
CA PRO A 60 -8.28 -10.12 13.45
C PRO A 60 -8.95 -11.25 12.67
N GLY A 61 -8.28 -11.75 11.63
CA GLY A 61 -8.82 -12.79 10.75
C GLY A 61 -9.82 -12.30 9.69
N SER A 62 -10.23 -11.02 9.70
CA SER A 62 -10.99 -10.44 8.60
C SER A 62 -10.13 -10.29 7.34
N THR A 63 -10.76 -10.34 6.17
CA THR A 63 -10.08 -10.16 4.86
C THR A 63 -9.28 -8.86 4.80
N ASN A 64 -9.84 -7.76 5.32
CA ASN A 64 -9.18 -6.46 5.35
C ASN A 64 -7.96 -6.46 6.27
N ALA A 65 -8.03 -7.11 7.43
CA ALA A 65 -6.87 -7.27 8.31
C ALA A 65 -5.75 -8.07 7.65
N VAL A 66 -6.08 -9.15 6.92
CA VAL A 66 -5.08 -9.95 6.18
C VAL A 66 -4.43 -9.13 5.06
N LYS A 67 -5.22 -8.36 4.28
CA LYS A 67 -4.68 -7.46 3.25
C LYS A 67 -3.75 -6.41 3.85
N LEU A 68 -4.14 -5.82 4.97
CA LEU A 68 -3.33 -4.84 5.69
C LEU A 68 -2.01 -5.45 6.21
N SER A 69 -2.05 -6.65 6.79
CA SER A 69 -0.84 -7.37 7.23
C SER A 69 0.13 -7.62 6.07
N LYS A 70 -0.37 -8.15 4.94
CA LYS A 70 0.45 -8.38 3.74
C LYS A 70 1.07 -7.09 3.19
N PHE A 71 0.33 -5.99 3.26
CA PHE A 71 0.87 -4.69 2.86
C PHE A 71 2.04 -4.27 3.76
N PHE A 72 1.89 -4.41 5.09
CA PHE A 72 2.99 -4.11 6.01
C PHE A 72 4.19 -5.04 5.80
N ASP A 73 3.97 -6.33 5.52
CA ASP A 73 5.05 -7.26 5.16
C ASP A 73 5.82 -6.75 3.94
N LYS A 74 5.12 -6.35 2.85
CA LYS A 74 5.75 -5.75 1.66
C LYS A 74 6.56 -4.48 1.99
N VAL A 75 6.06 -3.62 2.89
CA VAL A 75 6.77 -2.41 3.33
C VAL A 75 8.04 -2.75 4.09
N VAL A 76 7.97 -3.69 5.02
CA VAL A 76 9.11 -4.15 5.81
C VAL A 76 10.15 -4.81 4.91
N GLU A 77 9.75 -5.75 4.06
CA GLU A 77 10.61 -6.43 3.10
C GLU A 77 11.35 -5.43 2.21
N ARG A 78 10.64 -4.42 1.68
CA ARG A 78 11.24 -3.37 0.85
C ARG A 78 12.28 -2.56 1.61
N LYS A 79 11.97 -2.19 2.85
CA LYS A 79 12.87 -1.42 3.71
C LYS A 79 14.11 -2.24 4.07
N VAL A 80 13.94 -3.50 4.44
CA VAL A 80 15.05 -4.42 4.75
C VAL A 80 15.90 -4.72 3.51
N ALA A 81 15.29 -4.95 2.35
CA ALA A 81 16.00 -5.14 1.09
C ALA A 81 16.79 -3.89 0.69
N SER A 82 16.27 -2.69 0.94
CA SER A 82 17.03 -1.44 0.72
C SER A 82 18.25 -1.32 1.64
N PHE A 83 18.23 -1.96 2.81
CA PHE A 83 19.39 -2.05 3.70
C PHE A 83 20.36 -3.17 3.31
N GLN A 84 19.88 -4.21 2.62
CA GLN A 84 20.71 -5.28 2.07
C GLN A 84 21.20 -4.91 0.66
N VAL A 85 22.11 -3.94 0.59
CA VAL A 85 22.96 -3.79 -0.60
C VAL A 85 23.73 -5.11 -0.76
N PRO A 86 23.70 -5.76 -1.94
CA PRO A 86 24.44 -7.00 -2.16
C PRO A 86 25.92 -6.74 -1.93
N LEU A 87 26.52 -7.54 -1.05
CA LEU A 87 27.98 -7.62 -0.89
C LEU A 87 28.56 -8.29 -2.14
N ASN A 88 28.62 -7.58 -3.26
CA ASN A 88 29.38 -8.03 -4.41
C ASN A 88 30.05 -6.85 -5.11
N GLY A 89 31.33 -6.64 -4.73
CA GLY A 89 32.28 -5.80 -5.45
C GLY A 89 32.57 -4.42 -4.85
N GLY A 90 33.58 -4.35 -3.98
CA GLY A 90 34.47 -3.18 -3.86
C GLY A 90 34.04 -2.03 -2.95
N ASN A 91 34.80 -1.84 -1.87
CA ASN A 91 34.88 -0.68 -0.97
C ASN A 91 33.82 -0.51 0.12
N ARG A 92 34.23 -0.93 1.32
CA ARG A 92 33.55 -0.81 2.61
C ARG A 92 33.63 0.63 3.13
N GLN A 93 32.49 1.30 3.27
CA GLN A 93 32.24 2.16 4.42
C GLN A 93 30.97 1.66 5.09
N GLY A 94 31.14 0.77 6.07
CA GLY A 94 30.07 0.45 7.00
C GLY A 94 29.88 1.66 7.91
N TYR A 95 28.67 2.21 7.93
CA TYR A 95 28.27 3.14 8.98
C TYR A 95 28.15 2.34 10.27
N ASP A 96 29.09 2.59 11.19
CA ASP A 96 29.11 2.02 12.53
C ASP A 96 27.98 2.64 13.36
N PHE A 97 27.06 1.81 13.85
CA PHE A 97 25.96 2.23 14.73
C PHE A 97 26.39 2.31 16.21
N ALA A 98 27.69 2.18 16.53
CA ALA A 98 28.21 2.27 17.89
C ALA A 98 28.36 3.70 18.46
N ASN A 99 27.78 4.73 17.82
CA ASN A 99 27.71 6.07 18.39
C ASN A 99 26.29 6.61 18.37
N TYR A 100 25.51 6.23 19.40
CA TYR A 100 24.49 7.07 20.02
C TYR A 100 24.38 6.72 21.50
#